data_AF-A0A343W0P9-F1
#
_entry.id   AF-A0A343W0P9-F1
#
_cell.length_a   1.000
_cell.length_b   1.000
_cell.length_c   1.000
_cell.angle_alpha   90.00
_cell.angle_beta   90.00
_cell.angle_gamma   90.00
#
_symmetry.space_group_name_H-M   'P 1'
#
loop_
_entity.id
_entity.type
_entity.pdbx_description
1 polymer ?
#
loop_
_entity_poly.entity_id
_entity_poly.type
_entity_poly.pdbx_seq_one_letter_code
_entity_poly.pdbx_strand_id
1 'polypeptide(L)'
;RAPQPPVYLFVIDVTVNAVNSGLLDIVCNTIKRLLPKNADMNNKQSFDSRTLIGIITFDSTVHFYNLNANLKQTQMMVVSDLNEIFLPIPEDILVNVQECQNTIDILLDNLPSMWRNNKTIDCCAGSAIKAATLVLKKIGGKMVLFLSSIPNIGELTVNASRESKTTSKSKYKNIYGSNNTQDNMMDAKLKEVELLNPLNNSYVDLAQSITQFQIAVDLFACPMQQVGLDLATIYPLVKNSGGSLYYYPQFSVQQYSDKFREELLFALTTETAWESVMR
;
A
#
# COMPACT_ATOMS: atom_id res chain seq x y z
N ARG A 1 22.55 -13.06 14.54
CA ARG A 1 21.16 -13.24 15.01
C ARG A 1 20.58 -14.44 14.27
N ALA A 2 19.66 -15.21 14.87
CA ALA A 2 18.94 -16.23 14.11
C ALA A 2 18.13 -15.57 12.96
N PRO A 3 17.96 -16.23 11.81
CA PRO A 3 17.22 -15.67 10.68
C PRO A 3 15.81 -15.29 11.11
N GLN A 4 15.42 -14.04 10.84
CA GLN A 4 14.09 -13.54 11.20
C GLN A 4 13.00 -14.28 10.42
N PRO A 5 11.83 -14.51 11.03
CA PRO A 5 10.68 -14.97 10.26
C PRO A 5 10.28 -13.93 9.21
N PRO A 6 9.64 -14.33 8.10
CA PRO A 6 9.00 -13.38 7.21
C PRO A 6 7.95 -12.56 7.97
N VAL A 7 7.95 -11.24 7.77
CA VAL A 7 6.98 -10.33 8.41
C VAL A 7 6.27 -9.53 7.33
N TYR A 8 4.95 -9.62 7.29
CA TYR A 8 4.11 -8.86 6.36
C TYR A 8 3.13 -7.98 7.15
N LEU A 9 3.18 -6.67 6.90
CA LEU A 9 2.18 -5.73 7.41
C LEU A 9 1.37 -5.20 6.24
N PHE A 10 0.11 -5.61 6.17
CA PHE A 10 -0.82 -5.16 5.14
C PHE A 10 -1.41 -3.82 5.54
N VAL A 11 -1.18 -2.80 4.72
CA VAL A 11 -1.68 -1.43 4.93
C VAL A 11 -2.68 -1.15 3.81
N ILE A 12 -3.97 -1.22 4.14
CA ILE A 12 -5.05 -1.36 3.16
C ILE A 12 -5.92 -0.09 3.13
N ASP A 13 -6.00 0.55 1.97
CA ASP A 13 -6.94 1.64 1.70
C ASP A 13 -8.39 1.13 1.81
N VAL A 14 -9.20 1.81 2.63
CA VAL A 14 -10.64 1.56 2.80
C VAL A 14 -11.48 2.80 2.48
N THR A 15 -10.91 3.77 1.76
CA THR A 15 -11.65 4.90 1.19
C THR A 15 -12.73 4.42 0.22
N VAL A 16 -13.66 5.32 -0.11
CA VAL A 16 -14.76 5.05 -1.03
C VAL A 16 -14.30 4.48 -2.38
N ASN A 17 -13.12 4.89 -2.88
CA ASN A 17 -12.58 4.38 -4.16
C ASN A 17 -12.09 2.93 -4.03
N ALA A 18 -11.40 2.59 -2.94
CA ALA A 18 -10.93 1.23 -2.70
C ALA A 18 -12.10 0.24 -2.50
N VAL A 19 -13.14 0.67 -1.78
CA VAL A 19 -14.36 -0.14 -1.57
C VAL A 19 -15.14 -0.30 -2.88
N ASN A 20 -15.46 0.79 -3.58
CA ASN A 20 -16.31 0.72 -4.78
C ASN A 20 -15.64 0.02 -5.96
N SER A 21 -14.32 0.06 -6.06
CA SER A 21 -13.58 -0.63 -7.11
C SER A 21 -13.46 -2.15 -6.88
N GLY A 22 -13.81 -2.63 -5.69
CA GLY A 22 -13.64 -4.02 -5.26
C GLY A 22 -12.21 -4.39 -4.85
N LEU A 23 -11.34 -3.39 -4.64
CA LEU A 23 -9.95 -3.61 -4.20
C LEU A 23 -9.90 -4.28 -2.82
N LEU A 24 -10.70 -3.80 -1.87
CA LEU A 24 -10.72 -4.34 -0.52
C LEU A 24 -11.10 -5.83 -0.51
N ASP A 25 -12.15 -6.20 -1.25
CA ASP A 25 -12.63 -7.57 -1.38
C ASP A 25 -11.54 -8.50 -1.95
N ILE A 26 -10.89 -8.09 -3.05
CA ILE A 26 -9.89 -8.95 -3.69
C ILE A 26 -8.61 -9.08 -2.84
N VAL A 27 -8.19 -8.03 -2.15
CA VAL A 27 -7.07 -8.08 -1.20
C VAL A 27 -7.36 -9.07 -0.08
N CYS A 28 -8.53 -8.94 0.57
CA CYS A 28 -8.91 -9.80 1.67
C CYS A 28 -8.99 -11.27 1.24
N ASN A 29 -9.64 -11.55 0.12
CA ASN A 29 -9.77 -12.91 -0.42
C ASN A 29 -8.41 -13.51 -0.80
N THR A 30 -7.50 -12.72 -1.35
CA THR A 30 -6.18 -13.20 -1.78
C THR A 30 -5.28 -13.52 -0.59
N ILE A 31 -5.23 -12.65 0.43
CA ILE A 31 -4.48 -12.91 1.67
C ILE A 31 -5.05 -14.15 2.38
N LYS A 32 -6.39 -14.27 2.43
CA LYS A 32 -7.08 -15.41 3.03
C LYS A 32 -6.67 -16.74 2.40
N ARG A 33 -6.50 -16.79 1.07
CA ARG A 33 -6.05 -18.02 0.36
C ARG A 33 -4.66 -18.50 0.81
N LEU A 34 -3.82 -17.63 1.34
CA LEU A 34 -2.47 -17.97 1.79
C LEU A 34 -2.41 -18.41 3.27
N LEU A 35 -3.52 -18.35 4.01
CA LEU A 35 -3.55 -18.82 5.39
C LEU A 35 -3.27 -20.34 5.47
N PRO A 36 -2.49 -20.81 6.46
CA PRO A 36 -2.11 -22.22 6.55
C PRO A 36 -3.27 -23.23 6.53
N LYS A 37 -4.41 -22.93 7.17
CA LYS A 37 -5.62 -23.78 7.13
C LYS A 37 -6.24 -23.95 5.75
N ASN A 38 -5.94 -23.03 4.83
CA ASN A 38 -6.45 -23.04 3.46
C ASN A 38 -5.42 -23.67 2.49
N ALA A 39 -4.30 -24.18 3.00
CA ALA A 39 -3.37 -24.99 2.22
C ALA A 39 -4.03 -26.34 1.90
N ASP A 40 -4.39 -26.54 0.64
CA ASP A 40 -4.84 -27.83 0.12
C ASP A 40 -3.72 -28.52 -0.68
N MET A 41 -3.93 -29.78 -1.07
CA MET A 41 -2.96 -30.56 -1.85
C MET A 41 -2.62 -29.93 -3.21
N ASN A 42 -3.44 -29.01 -3.71
CA ASN A 42 -3.29 -28.35 -5.01
C ASN A 42 -2.68 -26.94 -4.88
N ASN A 43 -2.79 -26.31 -3.71
CA ASN A 43 -2.37 -24.96 -3.40
C ASN A 43 -1.08 -25.01 -2.58
N LYS A 44 0.03 -25.28 -3.26
CA LYS A 44 1.38 -25.35 -2.66
C LYS A 44 1.88 -24.01 -2.10
N GLN A 45 1.08 -22.95 -2.21
CA GLN A 45 1.42 -21.58 -1.85
C GLN A 45 0.62 -21.20 -0.59
N SER A 46 1.29 -21.24 0.57
CA SER A 46 0.77 -20.77 1.86
C SER A 46 1.88 -20.05 2.62
N PHE A 47 1.51 -19.23 3.61
CA PHE A 47 2.49 -18.62 4.49
C PHE A 47 3.24 -19.67 5.32
N ASP A 48 4.54 -19.45 5.53
CA ASP A 48 5.35 -20.26 6.45
C ASP A 48 4.79 -20.16 7.88
N SER A 49 4.91 -21.24 8.66
CA SER A 49 4.34 -21.30 10.00
C SER A 49 4.95 -20.28 10.98
N ARG A 50 6.13 -19.75 10.69
CA ARG A 50 6.78 -18.71 11.49
C ARG A 50 6.40 -17.29 11.05
N THR A 51 5.74 -17.13 9.91
CA THR A 51 5.40 -15.81 9.35
C THR A 51 4.58 -14.99 10.35
N LEU A 52 4.97 -13.73 10.53
CA LEU A 52 4.20 -12.75 11.30
C LEU A 52 3.37 -11.89 10.35
N ILE A 53 2.11 -11.66 10.69
CA ILE A 53 1.18 -10.84 9.93
C ILE A 53 0.56 -9.77 10.82
N GLY A 54 0.41 -8.57 10.26
CA GLY A 54 -0.45 -7.53 10.81
C GLY A 54 -1.30 -6.89 9.73
N ILE A 55 -2.41 -6.27 10.13
CA ILE A 55 -3.33 -5.56 9.25
C ILE A 55 -3.57 -4.17 9.82
N ILE A 56 -3.43 -3.15 8.98
CA ILE A 56 -3.83 -1.77 9.22
C ILE A 56 -4.74 -1.37 8.06
N THR A 57 -5.87 -0.71 8.35
CA THR A 57 -6.69 -0.07 7.32
C THR A 57 -6.65 1.44 7.48
N PHE A 58 -6.86 2.19 6.40
CA PHE A 58 -6.88 3.65 6.48
C PHE A 58 -7.88 4.29 5.51
N ASP A 59 -8.45 5.41 5.95
CA ASP A 59 -9.20 6.35 5.12
C ASP A 59 -8.85 7.79 5.56
N SER A 60 -9.77 8.54 6.14
CA SER A 60 -9.50 9.76 6.91
C SER A 60 -8.79 9.50 8.25
N THR A 61 -8.84 8.26 8.76
CA THR A 61 -8.17 7.86 10.01
C THR A 61 -7.39 6.55 9.84
N VAL A 62 -6.49 6.25 10.78
CA VAL A 62 -5.72 4.98 10.79
C VAL A 62 -6.38 3.99 11.73
N HIS A 63 -6.54 2.73 11.31
CA HIS A 63 -7.21 1.69 12.08
C HIS A 63 -6.27 0.51 12.32
N PHE A 64 -6.05 0.19 13.59
CA PHE A 64 -5.29 -0.97 14.03
C PHE A 64 -6.23 -2.08 14.44
N TYR A 65 -5.83 -3.33 14.22
CA TYR A 65 -6.60 -4.50 14.62
C TYR A 65 -5.79 -5.33 15.61
N ASN A 66 -6.37 -5.62 16.78
CA ASN A 66 -5.80 -6.56 17.73
C ASN A 66 -6.15 -7.99 17.29
N LEU A 67 -5.15 -8.75 16.88
CA LEU A 67 -5.29 -10.09 16.31
C LEU A 67 -5.03 -11.21 17.32
N ASN A 68 -4.97 -10.90 18.62
CA ASN A 68 -4.73 -11.89 19.68
C ASN A 68 -5.79 -13.00 19.63
N ALA A 69 -5.34 -14.25 19.51
CA ALA A 69 -6.20 -15.44 19.41
C ALA A 69 -7.06 -15.71 20.65
N ASN A 70 -6.74 -15.12 21.81
CA ASN A 70 -7.51 -15.27 23.04
C ASN A 70 -8.74 -14.35 23.08
N LEU A 71 -8.86 -13.40 22.15
CA LEU A 71 -10.02 -12.53 22.07
C LEU A 71 -11.20 -13.26 21.43
N LYS A 72 -12.40 -13.10 22.01
CA LYS A 72 -13.64 -13.63 21.44
C LYS A 72 -13.98 -13.00 20.08
N GLN A 73 -13.54 -11.76 19.89
CA GLN A 73 -13.74 -10.98 18.66
C GLN A 73 -12.56 -10.01 18.49
N THR A 74 -12.14 -9.80 17.24
CA THR A 74 -11.14 -8.81 16.87
C THR A 74 -11.55 -7.40 17.32
N GLN A 75 -10.62 -6.67 17.95
CA GLN A 75 -10.85 -5.28 18.36
C GLN A 75 -10.20 -4.33 17.35
N MET A 76 -10.94 -3.33 16.91
CA MET A 76 -10.42 -2.23 16.11
C MET A 76 -10.13 -1.03 17.00
N MET A 77 -8.96 -0.41 16.83
CA MET A 77 -8.58 0.84 17.49
C MET A 77 -8.36 1.91 16.42
N VAL A 78 -9.03 3.04 16.58
CA VAL A 78 -8.99 4.15 15.62
C VAL A 78 -8.07 5.24 16.13
N VAL A 79 -7.09 5.64 15.32
CA VAL A 79 -6.21 6.79 15.55
C VAL A 79 -6.60 7.87 14.55
N SER A 80 -7.23 8.93 15.07
CA SER A 80 -7.69 10.07 14.29
C SER A 80 -6.75 11.27 14.31
N ASP A 81 -5.81 11.33 15.25
CA ASP A 81 -4.74 12.33 15.23
C ASP A 81 -3.67 11.89 14.22
N LEU A 82 -3.64 12.59 13.09
CA LEU A 82 -2.75 12.28 11.98
C LEU A 82 -1.38 12.94 12.08
N ASN A 83 -1.21 13.89 13.00
CA ASN A 83 0.03 14.63 13.21
C ASN A 83 0.92 13.95 14.24
N GLU A 84 0.32 13.33 15.26
CA GLU A 84 1.04 12.61 16.33
C GLU A 84 0.68 11.12 16.31
N ILE A 85 1.09 10.42 15.25
CA ILE A 85 0.84 8.98 15.11
C ILE A 85 1.57 8.19 16.20
N PHE A 86 0.80 7.35 16.91
CA PHE A 86 1.29 6.43 17.95
C PHE A 86 0.73 5.01 17.75
N LEU A 87 1.31 4.04 18.46
CA LEU A 87 0.77 2.68 18.53
C LEU A 87 -0.23 2.58 19.68
N PRO A 88 -1.52 2.30 19.42
CA PRO A 88 -2.54 2.26 20.48
C PRO A 88 -2.37 1.05 21.41
N ILE A 89 -1.69 0.00 20.95
CA ILE A 89 -1.28 -1.15 21.76
C ILE A 89 0.20 -1.48 21.49
N PRO A 90 0.94 -1.93 22.52
CA PRO A 90 2.37 -2.21 22.40
C PRO A 90 2.68 -3.56 21.74
N GLU A 91 1.74 -4.51 21.80
CA GLU A 91 1.87 -5.90 21.37
C GLU A 91 0.62 -6.32 20.58
N ASP A 92 0.60 -7.52 19.99
CA ASP A 92 -0.55 -8.13 19.26
C ASP A 92 -1.04 -7.43 17.98
N ILE A 93 -0.30 -6.46 17.45
CA ILE A 93 -0.53 -5.92 16.08
C ILE A 93 0.08 -6.86 15.03
N LEU A 94 1.27 -7.39 15.31
CA LEU A 94 1.92 -8.45 14.52
C LEU A 94 1.77 -9.76 15.28
N VAL A 95 1.11 -10.73 14.66
CA VAL A 95 0.85 -12.05 15.26
C VAL A 95 1.36 -13.15 14.36
N ASN A 96 1.67 -14.31 14.96
CA ASN A 96 2.03 -15.49 14.18
C ASN A 96 0.83 -16.01 13.39
N VAL A 97 1.02 -16.22 12.08
CA VAL A 97 -0.06 -16.62 11.18
C VAL A 97 -0.61 -18.01 11.50
N GLN A 98 0.24 -18.96 11.92
CA GLN A 98 -0.18 -20.32 12.24
C GLN A 98 -1.07 -20.35 13.48
N GLU A 99 -0.72 -19.57 14.50
CA GLU A 99 -1.47 -19.48 15.76
C GLU A 99 -2.77 -18.69 15.61
N CYS A 100 -2.74 -17.59 14.85
CA CYS A 100 -3.85 -16.63 14.76
C CYS A 100 -4.69 -16.74 13.47
N GLN A 101 -4.47 -17.76 12.64
CA GLN A 101 -5.16 -17.93 11.35
C GLN A 101 -6.70 -17.83 11.40
N ASN A 102 -7.34 -18.29 12.48
CA ASN A 102 -8.80 -18.19 12.61
C ASN A 102 -9.26 -16.75 12.84
N THR A 103 -8.58 -16.01 13.71
CA THR A 103 -8.87 -14.59 13.97
C THR A 103 -8.60 -13.75 12.73
N ILE A 104 -7.50 -14.01 12.01
CA ILE A 104 -7.16 -13.33 10.76
C ILE A 104 -8.24 -13.62 9.70
N ASP A 105 -8.62 -14.88 9.52
CA ASP A 105 -9.64 -15.29 8.54
C ASP A 105 -11.00 -14.60 8.79
N ILE A 106 -11.44 -14.57 10.05
CA ILE A 106 -12.68 -13.89 10.45
C ILE A 106 -12.59 -12.39 10.19
N LEU A 107 -11.46 -11.75 10.49
CA LEU A 107 -11.28 -10.32 10.19
C LEU A 107 -11.36 -10.07 8.68
N LEU A 108 -10.64 -10.86 7.87
CA LEU A 108 -10.61 -10.70 6.41
C LEU A 108 -12.00 -10.90 5.78
N ASP A 109 -12.83 -11.80 6.31
CA ASP A 109 -14.23 -11.95 5.87
C ASP A 109 -15.09 -10.73 6.22
N ASN A 110 -14.84 -10.12 7.39
CA ASN A 110 -15.65 -9.02 7.89
C ASN A 110 -15.26 -7.66 7.29
N LEU A 111 -13.98 -7.44 6.95
CA LEU A 111 -13.46 -6.16 6.48
C LEU A 111 -14.27 -5.56 5.31
N PRO A 112 -14.56 -6.28 4.21
CA PRO A 112 -15.36 -5.72 3.12
C PRO A 112 -16.76 -5.31 3.55
N SER A 113 -17.41 -6.11 4.40
CA SER A 113 -18.77 -5.80 4.89
C SER A 113 -18.79 -4.57 5.81
N MET A 114 -17.76 -4.42 6.65
CA MET A 114 -17.61 -3.32 7.61
C MET A 114 -17.40 -1.98 6.91
N TRP A 115 -16.65 -1.96 5.81
CA TRP A 115 -16.35 -0.75 5.04
C TRP A 115 -17.28 -0.54 3.83
N ARG A 116 -18.22 -1.45 3.56
CA ARG A 116 -19.09 -1.45 2.36
C ARG A 116 -19.77 -0.11 2.09
N ASN A 117 -20.19 0.58 3.14
CA ASN A 117 -20.92 1.85 3.06
C ASN A 117 -20.03 3.07 3.33
N ASN A 118 -18.70 2.90 3.38
CA ASN A 118 -17.78 4.01 3.58
C ASN A 118 -17.82 4.97 2.40
N LYS A 119 -18.02 6.26 2.71
CA LYS A 119 -18.08 7.35 1.73
C LYS A 119 -16.91 8.31 1.86
N THR A 120 -15.97 8.03 2.75
CA THR A 120 -14.79 8.86 2.98
C THR A 120 -13.93 8.90 1.73
N ILE A 121 -13.71 10.11 1.22
CA ILE A 121 -12.82 10.39 0.08
C ILE A 121 -11.40 10.67 0.57
N ASP A 122 -11.29 11.21 1.79
CA ASP A 122 -10.00 11.57 2.37
C ASP A 122 -9.14 10.34 2.64
N CYS A 123 -7.84 10.50 2.38
CA CYS A 123 -6.84 9.44 2.38
C CYS A 123 -5.62 9.92 3.15
N CYS A 124 -5.42 9.36 4.35
CA CYS A 124 -4.29 9.63 5.24
C CYS A 124 -3.13 8.63 5.05
N ALA A 125 -2.91 8.13 3.83
CA ALA A 125 -1.95 7.04 3.58
C ALA A 125 -0.54 7.33 4.13
N GLY A 126 -0.07 8.57 4.08
CA GLY A 126 1.24 8.93 4.65
C GLY A 126 1.32 8.74 6.16
N SER A 127 0.28 9.13 6.90
CA SER A 127 0.15 8.85 8.33
C SER A 127 0.03 7.35 8.61
N ALA A 128 -0.67 6.59 7.74
CA ALA A 128 -0.74 5.12 7.83
C ALA A 128 0.63 4.45 7.59
N ILE A 129 1.43 4.96 6.64
CA ILE A 129 2.81 4.49 6.40
C ILE A 129 3.69 4.76 7.62
N LYS A 130 3.54 5.91 8.29
CA LYS A 130 4.24 6.20 9.54
C LYS A 130 3.82 5.24 10.66
N ALA A 131 2.52 5.00 10.83
CA ALA A 131 2.00 4.03 11.78
C ALA A 131 2.58 2.63 11.53
N ALA A 132 2.56 2.18 10.28
CA ALA A 132 3.12 0.90 9.88
C ALA A 132 4.64 0.82 10.12
N THR A 133 5.36 1.93 9.91
CA THR A 133 6.78 2.03 10.26
C THR A 133 7.02 1.82 11.75
N LEU A 134 6.19 2.41 12.63
CA LEU A 134 6.31 2.21 14.08
C LEU A 134 6.09 0.74 14.48
N VAL A 135 5.14 0.06 13.84
CA VAL A 135 4.88 -1.38 14.07
C VAL A 135 6.09 -2.23 13.66
N LEU A 136 6.65 -1.98 12.48
CA LEU A 136 7.74 -2.80 11.93
C LEU A 136 9.12 -2.45 12.51
N LYS A 137 9.30 -1.24 13.06
CA LYS A 137 10.61 -0.69 13.49
C LYS A 137 11.48 -1.64 14.33
N LYS A 138 10.86 -2.49 15.17
CA LYS A 138 11.58 -3.40 16.07
C LYS A 138 12.08 -4.67 15.38
N ILE A 139 11.39 -5.16 14.36
CA ILE A 139 11.64 -6.48 13.75
C ILE A 139 12.15 -6.34 12.31
N GLY A 140 11.75 -5.29 11.60
CA GLY A 140 11.84 -5.19 10.15
C GLY A 140 10.70 -5.96 9.48
N GLY A 141 10.75 -6.06 8.16
CA GLY A 141 9.74 -6.77 7.39
C GLY A 141 9.30 -6.03 6.13
N LYS A 142 8.19 -6.47 5.56
CA LYS A 142 7.62 -5.89 4.35
C LYS A 142 6.29 -5.25 4.66
N MET A 143 6.20 -3.96 4.37
CA MET A 143 4.95 -3.24 4.28
C MET A 143 4.35 -3.49 2.90
N VAL A 144 3.13 -4.00 2.84
CA VAL A 144 2.39 -4.18 1.59
C VAL A 144 1.26 -3.15 1.57
N LEU A 145 1.47 -2.07 0.82
CA LEU A 145 0.57 -0.93 0.74
C LEU A 145 -0.37 -1.09 -0.46
N PHE A 146 -1.67 -1.08 -0.19
CA PHE A 146 -2.72 -1.02 -1.22
C PHE A 146 -3.31 0.38 -1.23
N LEU A 147 -3.26 1.07 -2.36
CA LEU A 147 -3.65 2.48 -2.47
C LEU A 147 -4.53 2.71 -3.69
N SER A 148 -5.73 3.23 -3.49
CA SER A 148 -6.68 3.59 -4.56
C SER A 148 -6.96 5.09 -4.62
N SER A 149 -6.81 5.78 -3.49
CA SER A 149 -7.03 7.23 -3.37
C SER A 149 -5.73 8.00 -3.18
N ILE A 150 -5.71 9.24 -3.68
CA ILE A 150 -4.56 10.14 -3.58
C ILE A 150 -4.39 10.56 -2.11
N PRO A 151 -3.21 10.36 -1.49
CA PRO A 151 -2.93 10.85 -0.14
C PRO A 151 -3.13 12.37 -0.07
N ASN A 152 -4.18 12.83 0.61
CA ASN A 152 -4.63 14.22 0.57
C ASN A 152 -4.75 14.89 1.95
N ILE A 153 -4.70 14.12 3.04
CA ILE A 153 -4.72 14.63 4.41
C ILE A 153 -3.61 13.97 5.25
N GLY A 154 -3.33 14.55 6.42
CA GLY A 154 -2.29 14.08 7.32
C GLY A 154 -0.89 14.38 6.77
N GLU A 155 0.05 13.47 7.02
CA GLU A 155 1.43 13.62 6.57
C GLU A 155 1.65 13.03 5.17
N LEU A 156 2.75 13.44 4.53
CA LEU A 156 3.17 12.97 3.19
C LEU A 156 2.09 13.07 2.11
N THR A 157 1.25 14.11 2.17
CA THR A 157 0.25 14.37 1.13
C THR A 157 0.92 14.58 -0.23
N VAL A 158 0.26 14.14 -1.29
CA VAL A 158 0.72 14.32 -2.67
C VAL A 158 -0.28 15.16 -3.47
N ASN A 159 0.18 15.74 -4.58
CA ASN A 159 -0.65 16.67 -5.35
C ASN A 159 -1.15 16.01 -6.63
N ALA A 160 -2.46 15.73 -6.67
CA ALA A 160 -3.18 15.19 -7.82
C ALA A 160 -3.07 16.04 -9.11
N SER A 161 -2.72 17.31 -8.96
CA SER A 161 -2.91 18.35 -9.97
C SER A 161 -1.61 18.86 -10.61
N ARG A 162 -0.51 18.10 -10.55
CA ARG A 162 0.75 18.47 -11.25
C ARG A 162 0.56 18.80 -12.72
N GLU A 163 -0.33 18.07 -13.40
CA GLU A 163 -0.62 18.29 -14.82
C GLU A 163 -1.45 19.57 -15.08
N SER A 164 -2.13 20.11 -14.06
CA SER A 164 -3.21 21.09 -14.25
C SER A 164 -2.83 22.56 -14.05
N LYS A 165 -1.68 22.90 -13.44
CA LYS A 165 -1.32 24.30 -13.21
C LYS A 165 -0.93 25.08 -14.47
N THR A 166 -0.89 24.45 -15.65
CA THR A 166 -0.63 25.14 -16.93
C THR A 166 -1.56 24.77 -18.09
N THR A 167 -2.63 24.00 -17.87
CA THR A 167 -3.47 23.53 -18.98
C THR A 167 -4.88 24.12 -18.91
N SER A 168 -5.00 25.36 -19.40
CA SER A 168 -6.21 25.80 -20.07
C SER A 168 -6.63 24.70 -21.06
N LYS A 169 -7.85 24.21 -20.88
CA LYS A 169 -8.59 23.22 -21.68
C LYS A 169 -8.04 23.07 -23.11
N SER A 170 -7.72 21.84 -23.51
CA SER A 170 -7.37 21.39 -24.87
C SER A 170 -5.93 21.58 -25.34
N LYS A 171 -4.95 20.81 -24.81
CA LYS A 171 -3.64 20.66 -25.49
C LYS A 171 -2.94 19.28 -25.44
N TYR A 172 -3.53 18.21 -24.89
CA TYR A 172 -2.91 16.88 -25.05
C TYR A 172 -2.86 16.41 -26.52
N LYS A 173 -3.71 16.98 -27.40
CA LYS A 173 -3.71 16.68 -28.84
C LYS A 173 -2.60 17.40 -29.63
N ASN A 174 -1.87 18.35 -29.01
CA ASN A 174 -0.89 19.21 -29.71
C ASN A 174 0.57 18.97 -29.32
N ILE A 175 0.91 17.94 -28.52
CA ILE A 175 2.31 17.63 -28.20
C ILE A 175 3.07 17.10 -29.43
N TYR A 176 2.38 16.38 -30.32
CA TYR A 176 2.93 15.88 -31.59
C TYR A 176 2.37 16.63 -32.82
N GLY A 177 1.61 17.71 -32.59
CA GLY A 177 1.06 18.55 -33.66
C GLY A 177 2.17 19.41 -34.23
N SER A 178 2.83 18.90 -35.28
CA SER A 178 3.68 19.67 -36.18
C SER A 178 3.01 21.00 -36.49
N ASN A 179 3.52 22.09 -35.92
CA ASN A 179 3.70 23.41 -36.53
C ASN A 179 4.11 24.42 -35.44
N ASN A 180 5.37 24.86 -35.53
CA ASN A 180 5.94 26.14 -35.08
C ASN A 180 7.04 26.09 -33.99
N THR A 181 8.23 26.56 -34.40
CA THR A 181 9.37 27.08 -33.62
C THR A 181 10.12 26.11 -32.71
N GLN A 182 11.40 25.86 -33.03
CA GLN A 182 12.30 24.93 -32.33
C GLN A 182 12.47 25.23 -30.82
N ASP A 183 12.26 26.47 -30.37
CA ASP A 183 12.37 26.87 -28.96
C ASP A 183 11.25 26.27 -28.07
N ASN A 184 10.03 26.08 -28.61
CA ASN A 184 8.89 25.57 -27.83
C ASN A 184 8.91 24.04 -27.60
N MET A 185 9.70 23.29 -28.39
CA MET A 185 9.82 21.84 -28.23
C MET A 185 10.75 21.44 -27.08
N MET A 186 11.80 22.22 -26.81
CA MET A 186 12.69 21.97 -25.66
C MET A 186 11.96 22.19 -24.33
N ASP A 187 11.17 23.26 -24.22
CA ASP A 187 10.37 23.55 -23.02
C ASP A 187 9.33 22.47 -22.71
N ALA A 188 8.71 21.87 -23.73
CA ALA A 188 7.77 20.77 -23.54
C ALA A 188 8.45 19.50 -23.03
N LYS A 189 9.62 19.16 -23.59
CA LYS A 189 10.42 18.00 -23.15
C LYS A 189 10.98 18.18 -21.74
N LEU A 190 11.42 19.39 -21.40
CA LEU A 190 11.89 19.72 -20.05
C LEU A 190 10.76 19.58 -19.02
N LYS A 191 9.56 20.06 -19.34
CA LYS A 191 8.36 19.90 -18.48
C LYS A 191 7.94 18.44 -18.31
N GLU A 192 8.05 17.62 -19.36
CA GLU A 192 7.77 16.18 -19.25
C GLU A 192 8.74 15.49 -18.29
N VAL A 193 10.03 15.83 -18.38
CA VAL A 193 11.06 15.32 -17.45
C VAL A 193 10.80 15.79 -16.02
N GLU A 194 10.35 17.03 -15.82
CA GLU A 194 9.98 17.54 -14.48
C GLU A 194 8.83 16.74 -13.85
N LEU A 195 7.84 16.31 -14.63
CA LEU A 195 6.72 15.49 -14.13
C LEU A 195 7.16 14.08 -13.69
N LEU A 196 8.30 13.59 -14.18
CA LEU A 196 8.88 12.31 -13.76
C LEU A 196 9.66 12.43 -12.44
N ASN A 197 9.95 13.64 -11.98
CA ASN A 197 10.64 13.88 -10.72
C ASN A 197 9.64 13.96 -9.55
N PRO A 198 10.02 13.47 -8.35
CA PRO A 198 9.22 13.65 -7.15
C PRO A 198 9.06 15.15 -6.83
N LEU A 199 7.94 15.56 -6.20
CA LEU A 199 7.70 16.99 -5.89
C LEU A 199 8.76 17.54 -4.95
N ASN A 200 9.09 16.68 -4.00
CA ASN A 200 9.79 16.94 -2.78
C ASN A 200 10.47 15.63 -2.37
N ASN A 201 11.36 15.74 -1.40
CA ASN A 201 12.14 14.60 -0.95
C ASN A 201 11.47 13.81 0.19
N SER A 202 10.25 14.15 0.61
CA SER A 202 9.67 13.57 1.83
C SER A 202 9.57 12.03 1.80
N TYR A 203 9.21 11.46 0.64
CA TYR A 203 9.21 10.00 0.46
C TYR A 203 10.61 9.40 0.30
N VAL A 204 11.58 10.17 -0.22
CA VAL A 204 13.00 9.77 -0.29
C VAL A 204 13.59 9.68 1.12
N ASP A 205 13.38 10.72 1.92
CA ASP A 205 13.86 10.83 3.30
C ASP A 205 13.22 9.74 4.18
N LEU A 206 11.93 9.47 3.98
CA LEU A 206 11.25 8.36 4.63
C LEU A 206 11.90 7.02 4.24
N ALA A 207 12.18 6.78 2.95
CA ALA A 207 12.81 5.55 2.50
C ALA A 207 14.18 5.32 3.18
N GLN A 208 14.98 6.37 3.32
CA GLN A 208 16.26 6.32 4.02
C GLN A 208 16.08 6.02 5.51
N SER A 209 15.00 6.49 6.13
CA SER A 209 14.71 6.19 7.54
C SER A 209 14.25 4.75 7.74
N ILE A 210 13.32 4.24 6.92
CA ILE A 210 12.75 2.89 7.12
C ILE A 210 13.74 1.77 6.78
N THR A 211 14.67 2.00 5.86
CA THR A 211 15.72 1.02 5.48
C THR A 211 16.69 0.76 6.62
N GLN A 212 16.92 1.73 7.52
CA GLN A 212 17.71 1.51 8.74
C GLN A 212 17.08 0.44 9.64
N PHE A 213 15.76 0.28 9.57
CA PHE A 213 14.99 -0.71 10.32
C PHE A 213 14.68 -1.98 9.52
N GLN A 214 15.34 -2.18 8.37
CA GLN A 214 15.14 -3.36 7.52
C GLN A 214 13.69 -3.50 7.02
N ILE A 215 13.06 -2.36 6.71
CA ILE A 215 11.68 -2.31 6.20
C ILE A 215 11.72 -2.07 4.68
N ALA A 216 11.05 -2.96 3.94
CA ALA A 216 10.77 -2.81 2.51
C ALA A 216 9.29 -2.43 2.29
N VAL A 217 8.99 -1.70 1.21
CA VAL A 217 7.62 -1.30 0.87
C VAL A 217 7.24 -1.77 -0.53
N ASP A 218 6.30 -2.71 -0.63
CA ASP A 218 5.63 -3.04 -1.88
C ASP A 218 4.36 -2.19 -2.02
N LEU A 219 4.12 -1.62 -3.20
CA LEU A 219 2.97 -0.76 -3.48
C LEU A 219 2.10 -1.36 -4.59
N PHE A 220 0.85 -1.67 -4.26
CA PHE A 220 -0.22 -1.96 -5.20
C PHE A 220 -1.06 -0.70 -5.41
N ALA A 221 -0.74 0.01 -6.50
CA ALA A 221 -1.35 1.27 -6.89
C ALA A 221 -2.54 1.01 -7.84
N CYS A 222 -3.75 1.25 -7.34
CA CYS A 222 -5.02 0.91 -7.97
C CYS A 222 -5.97 2.12 -8.07
N PRO A 223 -5.57 3.23 -8.74
CA PRO A 223 -6.45 4.39 -8.87
C PRO A 223 -7.72 4.03 -9.63
N MET A 224 -8.88 4.37 -9.07
CA MET A 224 -10.18 4.15 -9.71
C MET A 224 -10.45 5.15 -10.86
N GLN A 225 -9.86 6.34 -10.80
CA GLN A 225 -10.06 7.41 -11.79
C GLN A 225 -8.82 7.61 -12.68
N GLN A 226 -8.98 8.38 -13.76
CA GLN A 226 -7.87 8.77 -14.65
C GLN A 226 -6.85 9.67 -13.96
N VAL A 227 -7.27 10.43 -12.95
CA VAL A 227 -6.35 11.24 -12.15
C VAL A 227 -5.50 10.29 -11.31
N GLY A 228 -4.21 10.20 -11.65
CA GLY A 228 -3.27 9.27 -11.04
C GLY A 228 -2.89 9.62 -9.60
N LEU A 229 -2.24 8.68 -8.92
CA LEU A 229 -1.78 8.80 -7.52
C LEU A 229 -0.53 9.66 -7.32
N ASP A 230 -0.05 10.35 -8.36
CA ASP A 230 1.25 11.03 -8.36
C ASP A 230 2.38 10.06 -7.97
N LEU A 231 2.48 8.97 -8.74
CA LEU A 231 3.45 7.90 -8.46
C LEU A 231 4.90 8.38 -8.53
N ALA A 232 5.22 9.42 -9.29
CA ALA A 232 6.56 10.01 -9.32
C ALA A 232 7.04 10.42 -7.92
N THR A 233 6.12 10.80 -7.04
CA THR A 233 6.42 11.24 -5.66
C THR A 233 6.48 10.10 -4.67
N ILE A 234 5.60 9.10 -4.82
CA ILE A 234 5.52 7.96 -3.90
C ILE A 234 6.58 6.90 -4.24
N TYR A 235 6.88 6.69 -5.53
CA TYR A 235 7.75 5.63 -6.02
C TYR A 235 9.16 5.60 -5.40
N PRO A 236 9.82 6.73 -5.08
CA PRO A 236 11.10 6.68 -4.38
C PRO A 236 11.08 5.90 -3.06
N LEU A 237 9.95 5.87 -2.34
CA LEU A 237 9.78 5.04 -1.14
C LEU A 237 9.92 3.55 -1.46
N VAL A 238 9.22 3.10 -2.50
CA VAL A 238 9.22 1.71 -2.96
C VAL A 238 10.60 1.34 -3.47
N LYS A 239 11.15 2.15 -4.40
CA LYS A 239 12.43 1.91 -5.04
C LYS A 239 13.58 1.85 -4.04
N ASN A 240 13.68 2.85 -3.16
CA ASN A 240 14.84 2.98 -2.27
C ASN A 240 14.76 2.02 -1.06
N SER A 241 13.57 1.47 -0.76
CA SER A 241 13.40 0.42 0.26
C SER A 241 13.56 -1.00 -0.28
N GLY A 242 13.83 -1.17 -1.59
CA GLY A 242 14.02 -2.47 -2.22
C GLY A 242 12.71 -3.23 -2.51
N GLY A 243 11.57 -2.54 -2.50
CA GLY A 243 10.27 -3.13 -2.81
C GLY A 243 9.88 -3.00 -4.29
N SER A 244 8.64 -3.40 -4.60
CA SER A 244 8.08 -3.47 -5.94
C SER A 244 6.82 -2.61 -6.11
N LEU A 245 6.66 -2.02 -7.29
CA LEU A 245 5.47 -1.26 -7.68
C LEU A 245 4.61 -2.08 -8.65
N TYR A 246 3.36 -2.32 -8.28
CA TYR A 246 2.32 -2.92 -9.11
C TYR A 246 1.29 -1.85 -9.44
N TYR A 247 1.14 -1.50 -10.72
CA TYR A 247 0.27 -0.42 -11.14
C TYR A 247 -0.89 -0.92 -12.01
N TYR A 248 -2.11 -0.55 -11.60
CA TYR A 248 -3.36 -0.92 -12.26
C TYR A 248 -4.16 0.36 -12.58
N PRO A 249 -4.00 0.95 -13.77
CA PRO A 249 -4.68 2.18 -14.14
C PRO A 249 -6.19 1.96 -14.26
N GLN A 250 -7.00 2.92 -13.77
CA GLN A 250 -8.47 2.84 -13.79
C GLN A 250 -8.97 1.51 -13.23
N PHE A 251 -8.50 1.16 -12.03
CA PHE A 251 -8.73 -0.14 -11.45
C PHE A 251 -10.23 -0.42 -11.26
N SER A 252 -10.63 -1.60 -11.74
CA SER A 252 -11.91 -2.24 -11.46
C SER A 252 -11.66 -3.73 -11.29
N VAL A 253 -12.23 -4.32 -10.25
CA VAL A 253 -12.10 -5.76 -9.98
C VAL A 253 -12.57 -6.61 -11.17
N GLN A 254 -13.56 -6.13 -11.94
CA GLN A 254 -14.06 -6.84 -13.12
C GLN A 254 -13.01 -7.03 -14.22
N GLN A 255 -12.05 -6.11 -14.32
CA GLN A 255 -11.02 -6.12 -15.34
C GLN A 255 -9.72 -6.75 -14.84
N TYR A 256 -9.34 -6.47 -13.59
CA TYR A 256 -8.01 -6.80 -13.07
C TYR A 256 -8.00 -7.98 -12.10
N SER A 257 -9.12 -8.64 -11.81
CA SER A 257 -9.22 -9.66 -10.76
C SER A 257 -8.13 -10.73 -10.85
N ASP A 258 -8.00 -11.42 -11.98
CA ASP A 258 -7.04 -12.52 -12.10
C ASP A 258 -5.61 -12.01 -12.03
N LYS A 259 -5.29 -10.94 -12.78
CA LYS A 259 -3.94 -10.35 -12.78
C LYS A 259 -3.51 -9.93 -11.37
N PHE A 260 -4.35 -9.15 -10.68
CA PHE A 260 -4.07 -8.65 -9.34
C PHE A 260 -3.84 -9.80 -8.36
N ARG A 261 -4.71 -10.81 -8.41
CA ARG A 261 -4.62 -11.98 -7.53
C ARG A 261 -3.32 -12.73 -7.75
N GLU A 262 -2.96 -13.04 -8.99
CA GLU A 262 -1.72 -13.78 -9.29
C GLU A 262 -0.47 -12.96 -8.93
N GLU A 263 -0.45 -11.65 -9.20
CA GLU A 263 0.69 -10.78 -8.82
C GLU A 263 0.84 -10.62 -7.31
N LEU A 264 -0.27 -10.52 -6.56
CA LEU A 264 -0.24 -10.48 -5.10
C LEU A 264 0.18 -11.83 -4.49
N LEU A 265 -0.32 -12.95 -5.01
CA LEU A 265 0.16 -14.28 -4.59
C LEU A 265 1.66 -14.40 -4.84
N PHE A 266 2.12 -14.05 -6.03
CA PHE A 266 3.53 -14.04 -6.37
C PHE A 266 4.35 -13.18 -5.42
N ALA A 267 3.93 -11.94 -5.15
CA ALA A 267 4.66 -11.02 -4.25
C ALA A 267 4.79 -11.55 -2.80
N LEU A 268 3.80 -12.34 -2.35
CA LEU A 268 3.75 -12.89 -1.00
C LEU A 268 4.43 -14.25 -0.85
N THR A 269 4.54 -15.03 -1.92
CA THR A 269 5.14 -16.38 -1.87
C THR A 269 6.49 -16.51 -2.56
N THR A 270 6.96 -15.47 -3.25
CA THR A 270 8.29 -15.48 -3.86
C THR A 270 9.37 -15.53 -2.79
N GLU A 271 10.38 -16.36 -3.02
CA GLU A 271 11.55 -16.45 -2.16
C GLU A 271 12.21 -15.07 -2.02
N THR A 272 12.22 -14.57 -0.78
CA THR A 272 12.71 -13.23 -0.48
C THR A 272 13.80 -13.34 0.57
N ALA A 273 14.97 -12.76 0.27
CA ALA A 273 16.04 -12.59 1.23
C ALA A 273 15.83 -11.28 2.01
N TRP A 274 15.81 -11.38 3.34
CA TRP A 274 15.62 -10.24 4.24
C TRP A 274 16.97 -9.75 4.75
N GLU A 275 17.06 -8.48 5.16
CA GLU A 275 18.28 -7.87 5.73
C GLU A 275 19.52 -7.98 4.81
N SER A 276 19.30 -8.02 3.49
CA SER A 276 20.36 -8.32 2.52
C SER A 276 21.24 -7.09 2.22
N VAL A 277 22.56 -7.33 2.12
CA VAL A 277 23.54 -6.33 1.70
C VAL A 277 24.41 -6.94 0.60
N MET A 278 24.39 -6.33 -0.59
CA MET A 278 25.30 -6.68 -1.68
C MET A 278 26.53 -5.78 -1.61
N ARG A 279 27.73 -6.36 -1.65
CA ARG A 279 29.01 -5.65 -1.67
C ARG A 279 29.83 -6.09 -2.87
#